data_AF-A0A9E4SXD8-F1
#
_entry.id   AF-A0A9E4SXD8-F1
#
_cell.length_a   1.000
_cell.length_b   1.000
_cell.length_c   1.000
_cell.angle_alpha   90.00
_cell.angle_beta   90.00
_cell.angle_gamma   90.00
#
_symmetry.space_group_name_H-M   'P 1'
#
loop_
_entity.id
_entity.type
_entity.pdbx_description
1 polymer ?
#
loop_
_entity_poly.entity_id
_entity_poly.type
_entity_poly.pdbx_seq_one_letter_code
_entity_poly.pdbx_strand_id
1 'polypeptide(L)' 'MTSQNGKIAQVLLKYEIEEFLYEEAELLDERHFEEWLELLTDDIRYFMPMRRNVKFGELDREFTREGQDINW' A
#
# COMPACT_ATOMS: atom_id res chain seq x y z
N MET A 1 -15.17 18.48 -26.11
CA MET A 1 -13.87 18.89 -25.52
C MET A 1 -13.70 18.43 -24.07
N THR A 2 -14.77 18.29 -23.27
CA THR A 2 -14.72 17.80 -21.87
C THR A 2 -14.16 16.38 -21.68
N SER A 3 -14.37 15.47 -22.63
CA SER A 3 -13.91 14.07 -22.51
C SER A 3 -12.38 13.92 -22.56
N GLN A 4 -11.67 14.81 -23.27
CA GLN A 4 -10.19 14.76 -23.37
C GLN A 4 -9.52 15.27 -22.08
N ASN A 5 -10.07 16.31 -21.45
CA ASN A 5 -9.55 16.83 -20.18
C ASN A 5 -9.63 15.79 -19.05
N GLY A 6 -10.69 14.99 -19.01
CA GLY A 6 -10.81 13.91 -18.02
C GLY A 6 -9.75 12.81 -18.18
N LYS A 7 -9.39 12.47 -19.43
CA LYS A 7 -8.32 11.51 -19.70
C LYS A 7 -6.95 12.06 -19.35
N ILE A 8 -6.70 13.33 -19.67
CA ILE A 8 -5.44 14.01 -19.30
C ILE A 8 -5.30 14.06 -17.77
N ALA A 9 -6.37 14.43 -17.06
CA ALA A 9 -6.39 14.44 -15.59
C ALA A 9 -6.12 13.05 -15.00
N GLN A 10 -6.68 11.98 -15.59
CA GLN A 10 -6.41 10.61 -15.14
C GLN A 10 -4.95 10.19 -15.34
N VAL A 11 -4.33 10.58 -16.46
CA VAL A 11 -2.92 10.28 -16.73
C VAL A 11 -2.02 11.08 -15.78
N LEU A 12 -2.32 12.35 -15.53
CA LEU A 12 -1.56 13.17 -14.57
C LEU A 12 -1.66 12.61 -13.15
N LEU A 13 -2.87 12.24 -12.70
CA LEU A 13 -3.05 11.63 -11.39
C LEU A 13 -2.30 10.30 -11.27
N LYS A 14 -2.32 9.47 -12.32
CA LYS A 14 -1.56 8.23 -12.34
C LYS A 14 -0.06 8.51 -12.19
N TYR A 15 0.45 9.48 -12.93
CA TYR A 15 1.87 9.84 -12.91
C TYR A 15 2.29 10.38 -11.53
N GLU A 16 1.49 11.25 -10.92
CA GLU A 16 1.71 11.79 -9.58
C GLU A 16 1.77 10.67 -8.51
N ILE A 17 0.86 9.69 -8.58
CA ILE A 17 0.87 8.54 -7.68
C ILE A 17 2.10 7.65 -7.93
N GLU A 18 2.49 7.45 -9.20
CA GLU A 18 3.66 6.67 -9.55
C GLU A 18 4.95 7.30 -9.00
N GLU A 19 5.13 8.61 -9.16
CA GLU A 19 6.29 9.33 -8.59
C GLU A 19 6.33 9.21 -7.06
N PHE A 20 5.21 9.39 -6.37
CA PHE A 20 5.14 9.23 -4.92
C PHE A 20 5.55 7.83 -4.44
N LEU A 21 5.09 6.78 -5.13
CA LEU A 21 5.45 5.40 -4.79
C LEU A 21 6.93 5.08 -5.11
N TYR A 22 7.51 5.73 -6.11
CA TYR A 22 8.94 5.56 -6.41
C TYR A 22 9.82 6.23 -5.36
N GLU A 23 9.47 7.45 -4.91
CA GLU A 23 10.17 8.13 -3.82
C GLU A 23 10.09 7.33 -2.51
N GLU A 24 8.92 6.79 -2.17
CA GLU A 24 8.76 5.92 -0.99
C GLU A 24 9.69 4.69 -1.07
N ALA A 25 9.77 4.05 -2.23
CA ALA A 25 10.61 2.87 -2.44
C ALA A 25 12.11 3.22 -2.33
N GLU A 26 12.54 4.36 -2.88
CA GLU A 26 13.93 4.82 -2.79
C GLU A 26 14.34 5.08 -1.33
N LEU A 27 13.50 5.76 -0.55
CA LEU A 27 13.74 5.99 0.88
C LEU A 27 13.87 4.67 1.68
N LEU A 28 13.03 3.68 1.36
CA LEU A 28 13.10 2.35 1.97
C LEU A 28 14.39 1.61 1.58
N ASP A 29 14.80 1.67 0.32
CA ASP A 29 16.01 1.03 -0.20
C ASP A 29 17.28 1.67 0.39
N GLU A 30 17.31 2.99 0.54
CA GLU A 30 18.42 3.73 1.17
C GLU A 30 18.44 3.61 2.70
N ARG A 31 17.42 2.98 3.30
CA ARG A 31 17.24 2.81 4.76
C ARG A 31 16.99 4.13 5.50
N HIS A 32 16.43 5.13 4.81
CA HIS A 32 15.99 6.41 5.38
C HIS A 32 14.61 6.26 6.06
N PHE A 33 14.57 5.48 7.14
CA PHE A 33 13.31 5.11 7.79
C PHE A 33 12.62 6.29 8.49
N GLU A 34 13.36 7.29 8.97
CA GLU A 34 12.75 8.48 9.60
C GLU A 34 11.95 9.30 8.58
N GLU A 35 12.56 9.62 7.43
CA GLU A 35 11.91 10.33 6.33
C GLU A 35 10.74 9.53 5.75
N TRP A 36 10.89 8.21 5.64
CA TRP A 36 9.80 7.33 5.23
C TRP A 36 8.61 7.37 6.20
N LEU A 37 8.86 7.35 7.52
CA LEU A 37 7.80 7.44 8.54
C LEU A 37 7.08 8.79 8.49
N GLU A 38 7.76 9.89 8.14
CA GLU A 38 7.15 11.22 7.99
C GLU A 38 6.20 11.32 6.79
N LEU A 39 6.36 10.47 5.76
CA LEU A 39 5.42 10.39 4.64
C LEU A 39 4.10 9.74 5.04
N LEU A 40 4.06 8.98 6.12
CA LEU A 40 2.87 8.26 6.57
C LEU A 40 1.94 9.22 7.31
N THR A 41 0.64 9.12 7.04
CA THR A 41 -0.36 9.90 7.78
C THR A 41 -0.52 9.35 9.21
N ASP A 42 -0.82 10.21 10.17
CA ASP A 42 -1.01 9.85 11.59
C ASP A 42 -2.08 8.76 11.84
N ASP A 43 -3.01 8.58 10.90
CA ASP A 43 -4.07 7.56 10.94
C ASP A 43 -3.73 6.30 10.13
N ILE A 44 -2.47 6.12 9.73
CA ILE A 44 -2.06 4.98 8.93
C ILE A 44 -2.31 3.67 9.67
N ARG A 45 -2.90 2.72 8.94
CA ARG A 45 -3.05 1.34 9.40
C ARG A 45 -2.17 0.43 8.58
N TYR A 46 -1.00 0.12 9.12
CA TYR A 46 -0.09 -0.84 8.50
C TYR A 46 -0.58 -2.27 8.80
N PHE A 47 -1.11 -2.95 7.79
CA PHE A 47 -1.61 -4.32 7.93
C PHE A 47 -0.96 -5.28 6.94
N MET A 48 -0.18 -6.23 7.47
CA MET A 48 0.37 -7.35 6.71
C MET A 48 -0.30 -8.66 7.14
N PRO A 49 -1.23 -9.21 6.33
CA PRO A 49 -1.82 -10.52 6.61
C PRO A 49 -0.80 -11.62 6.31
N MET A 50 -0.50 -12.48 7.29
CA MET A 50 0.28 -13.68 7.02
C MET A 50 -0.59 -14.67 6.26
N ARG A 51 -0.10 -15.13 5.10
CA ARG A 51 -0.73 -16.19 4.33
C ARG A 51 -0.23 -17.54 4.82
N ARG A 52 -1.13 -18.40 5.29
CA ARG A 52 -0.82 -19.80 5.67
C ARG A 52 -1.34 -20.74 4.60
N ASN A 53 -0.50 -21.66 4.11
CA ASN A 53 -0.94 -22.72 3.21
C ASN A 53 -1.95 -23.64 3.91
N VAL A 54 -3.22 -23.50 3.58
CA VAL A 54 -4.33 -24.32 4.10
C VAL A 54 -4.83 -25.28 3.02
N LYS A 55 -5.44 -26.39 3.45
CA LYS A 55 -6.04 -27.36 2.51
C LYS A 55 -7.27 -26.73 1.83
N PHE A 56 -7.49 -27.12 0.57
CA PHE A 56 -8.61 -26.66 -0.24
C PHE A 56 -9.95 -26.86 0.50
N GLY A 57 -10.67 -25.75 0.75
CA GLY A 57 -11.92 -25.73 1.51
C GLY A 57 -11.90 -24.87 2.79
N GLU A 58 -10.73 -24.47 3.30
CA GLU A 58 -10.59 -23.59 4.48
C GLU A 58 -9.99 -22.20 4.13
N LEU A 59 -10.36 -21.61 2.98
CA LEU A 59 -9.84 -20.32 2.50
C LEU A 59 -10.01 -19.17 3.51
N ASP A 60 -11.06 -19.22 4.34
CA ASP A 60 -11.33 -18.25 5.41
C ASP A 60 -10.29 -18.23 6.54
N ARG A 61 -9.40 -19.23 6.58
CA ARG A 61 -8.26 -19.35 7.52
C ARG A 61 -6.90 -19.12 6.86
N GLU A 62 -6.87 -18.89 5.55
CA GLU A 62 -5.62 -18.66 4.80
C GLU A 62 -5.00 -17.31 5.19
N PHE A 63 -5.82 -16.31 5.51
CA PHE A 63 -5.41 -14.95 5.82
C PHE A 63 -5.61 -14.65 7.30
N THR A 64 -4.54 -14.21 7.96
CA THR A 64 -4.61 -13.55 9.27
C THR A 64 -5.61 -12.39 9.22
N ARG A 65 -6.50 -12.25 10.22
CA ARG A 65 -7.57 -11.25 10.21
C ARG A 65 -7.18 -10.00 10.99
N GLU A 66 -7.43 -8.86 10.39
CA GLU A 66 -7.13 -7.54 10.93
C GLU A 66 -7.90 -7.31 12.26
N GLY A 67 -7.19 -7.21 13.39
CA GLY A 67 -7.77 -6.98 14.71
C GLY A 67 -8.11 -8.22 15.56
N GLN A 68 -7.92 -9.45 15.04
CA GLN A 68 -8.03 -10.69 15.84
C GLN A 68 -6.70 -11.37 16.11
N ASP A 69 -5.73 -11.18 15.21
CA ASP A 69 -4.40 -11.76 15.33
C ASP A 69 -3.38 -10.61 15.42
N ILE A 70 -2.61 -10.62 16.50
CA ILE A 70 -1.53 -9.67 16.73
C ILE A 70 -0.37 -10.08 15.81
N ASN A 71 -0.20 -9.37 14.70
CA ASN A 71 1.08 -9.35 14.00
C ASN A 71 1.81 -8.11 14.50
N TRP A 72 2.76 -8.34 15.40
CA TRP A 72 3.64 -7.34 16.00
C TRP A 72 4.50 -6.64 14.95
#